data_AF-A0A9D7HQS2-F1
#
_entry.id   AF-A0A9D7HQS2-F1
#
_cell.length_a   1.000
_cell.length_b   1.000
_cell.length_c   1.000
_cell.angle_alpha   90.00
_cell.angle_beta   90.00
_cell.angle_gamma   90.00
#
_symmetry.space_group_name_H-M   'P 1'
#
loop_
_entity.id
_entity.type
_entity.pdbx_description
1 polymer ?
#
loop_
_entity_poly.entity_id
_entity_poly.type
_entity_poly.pdbx_seq_one_letter_code
_entity_poly.pdbx_strand_id
1 'polypeptide(L)'
;MPRLDLYTELYGMDRAVGPDSLYLLSYQLEVHGTGTVVGNFRNSVRLKARPVEPVLGGFDLAALTSGNYVLKVEARDRNGQLLATQDLFVQRNNPMNYDLAQLDALAMGNTFADRITEPDTLVEFVRCLVPIADDLERKIIMDRTRDHDADLSRRFLYSFWFNRNSADPEGSWVSYRDEVARVNRMYGTRIKRGYETDRGRVHLKYGAPNTVTDRSNEMDAYPYQIWHYYRAGRYTDRRFVFYLPDLVTNDYELLHSEVPGEVNNPRWNLMVHSRNTPQNNVQSTGVNSMSGERANDLFAIPR
;
A
#
# COMPACT_ATOMS: atom_id res chain seq x y z
N MET A 1 -16.42 18.45 16.50
CA MET A 1 -16.12 17.01 16.31
C MET A 1 -15.76 16.81 14.85
N PRO A 2 -14.67 16.08 14.52
CA PRO A 2 -14.27 15.87 13.13
C PRO A 2 -15.33 15.01 12.43
N ARG A 3 -15.84 15.48 11.29
CA ARG A 3 -16.94 14.86 10.57
C ARG A 3 -16.64 14.90 9.07
N LEU A 4 -17.03 13.84 8.36
CA LEU A 4 -17.04 13.80 6.91
C LEU A 4 -18.48 13.84 6.46
N ASP A 5 -18.87 14.90 5.75
CA ASP A 5 -20.18 15.00 5.13
C ASP A 5 -20.08 14.66 3.65
N LEU A 6 -21.06 13.89 3.17
CA LEU A 6 -21.19 13.41 1.80
C LEU A 6 -22.46 14.01 1.21
N TYR A 7 -22.33 14.58 0.02
CA TYR A 7 -23.44 14.86 -0.88
C TYR A 7 -23.22 14.11 -2.19
N THR A 8 -24.21 13.37 -2.65
CA THR A 8 -24.17 12.69 -3.94
C THR A 8 -25.55 12.72 -4.59
N GLU A 9 -25.58 12.74 -5.91
CA GLU A 9 -26.80 12.74 -6.70
C GLU A 9 -26.78 11.55 -7.65
N LEU A 10 -27.86 10.80 -7.67
CA LEU A 10 -28.04 9.71 -8.63
C LEU A 10 -28.98 10.16 -9.73
N TYR A 11 -28.53 9.99 -10.98
CA TYR A 11 -29.25 10.41 -12.16
C TYR A 11 -29.76 9.19 -12.95
N GLY A 12 -31.02 9.23 -13.39
CA GLY A 12 -31.60 8.26 -14.32
C GLY A 12 -31.86 6.86 -13.73
N MET A 13 -32.04 6.74 -12.41
CA MET A 13 -32.25 5.44 -11.75
C MET A 13 -33.58 4.79 -12.15
N ASP A 14 -34.61 5.59 -12.41
CA ASP A 14 -35.90 5.15 -12.96
C ASP A 14 -35.76 4.42 -14.30
N ARG A 15 -34.80 4.83 -15.14
CA ARG A 15 -34.50 4.15 -16.41
C ARG A 15 -33.65 2.90 -16.22
N ALA A 16 -32.75 2.90 -15.23
CA ALA A 16 -31.80 1.82 -15.00
C ALA A 16 -32.45 0.57 -14.36
N VAL A 17 -33.33 0.75 -13.36
CA VAL A 17 -33.97 -0.36 -12.62
C VAL A 17 -35.48 -0.43 -12.81
N GLY A 18 -36.06 0.47 -13.60
CA GLY A 18 -37.50 0.61 -13.81
C GLY A 18 -38.15 1.60 -12.82
N PRO A 19 -39.27 2.22 -13.22
CA PRO A 19 -39.99 3.17 -12.39
C PRO A 19 -40.50 2.49 -11.11
N ASP A 20 -40.42 3.20 -9.99
CA ASP A 20 -40.80 2.73 -8.64
C ASP A 20 -40.03 1.49 -8.11
N SER A 21 -39.02 1.01 -8.83
CA SER A 21 -38.10 0.01 -8.31
C SER A 21 -37.29 0.55 -7.14
N LEU A 22 -36.88 -0.36 -6.26
CA LEU A 22 -35.99 -0.02 -5.15
C LEU A 22 -34.57 -0.42 -5.53
N TYR A 23 -33.61 0.40 -5.13
CA TYR A 23 -32.19 0.09 -5.21
C TYR A 23 -31.51 0.44 -3.88
N LEU A 24 -30.29 -0.06 -3.68
CA LEU A 24 -29.50 0.19 -2.48
C LEU A 24 -28.33 1.10 -2.84
N LEU A 25 -28.22 2.23 -2.13
CA LEU A 25 -27.00 3.03 -2.13
C LEU A 25 -26.20 2.69 -0.88
N SER A 26 -24.94 2.33 -1.03
CA SER A 26 -24.01 2.15 0.07
C SER A 26 -22.82 3.08 -0.07
N TYR A 27 -22.36 3.64 1.05
CA TYR A 27 -21.11 4.41 1.09
C TYR A 27 -20.26 3.92 2.26
N GLN A 28 -18.96 3.77 2.03
CA GLN A 28 -18.02 3.19 2.99
C GLN A 28 -16.62 3.77 2.86
N LEU A 29 -15.86 3.76 3.94
CA LEU A 29 -14.43 4.06 3.91
C LEU A 29 -13.64 2.75 3.79
N GLU A 30 -12.69 2.73 2.87
CA GLU A 30 -11.73 1.64 2.67
C GLU A 30 -10.31 2.14 2.94
N VAL A 31 -9.46 1.30 3.53
CA VAL A 31 -8.03 1.62 3.69
C VAL A 31 -7.38 1.73 2.31
N HIS A 32 -6.72 2.85 2.04
CA HIS A 32 -6.01 3.07 0.79
C HIS A 32 -4.89 2.04 0.65
N GLY A 33 -4.89 1.33 -0.48
CA GLY A 33 -3.89 0.31 -0.77
C GLY A 33 -4.38 -1.11 -0.52
N THR A 34 -5.17 -1.42 0.52
CA THR A 34 -5.65 -2.79 0.76
C THR A 34 -7.09 -3.03 0.29
N GLY A 35 -7.93 -1.98 0.24
CA GLY A 35 -9.36 -2.11 -0.07
C GLY A 35 -10.18 -2.72 1.07
N THR A 36 -9.60 -2.89 2.25
CA THR A 36 -10.31 -3.38 3.43
C THR A 36 -11.25 -2.30 3.94
N VAL A 37 -12.54 -2.63 4.08
CA VAL A 37 -13.53 -1.72 4.66
C VAL A 37 -13.16 -1.43 6.12
N VAL A 38 -13.16 -0.15 6.50
CA VAL A 38 -12.85 0.29 7.86
C VAL A 38 -14.08 0.05 8.74
N GLY A 39 -14.20 -1.15 9.32
CA GLY A 39 -15.19 -1.50 10.35
C GLY A 39 -16.55 -0.79 10.24
N ASN A 40 -16.82 0.11 11.20
CA ASN A 40 -18.10 0.82 11.35
C ASN A 40 -18.32 1.96 10.33
N PHE A 41 -17.35 2.24 9.46
CA PHE A 41 -17.45 3.30 8.44
C PHE A 41 -18.09 2.77 7.17
N ARG A 42 -19.30 2.21 7.31
CA ARG A 42 -20.13 1.73 6.21
C ARG A 42 -21.59 2.02 6.52
N ASN A 43 -22.27 2.64 5.58
CA ASN A 43 -23.70 2.91 5.66
C ASN A 43 -24.38 2.49 4.36
N SER A 44 -25.68 2.23 4.46
CA SER A 44 -26.51 1.90 3.30
C SER A 44 -27.92 2.43 3.46
N VAL A 45 -28.49 2.95 2.37
CA VAL A 45 -29.84 3.51 2.31
C VAL A 45 -30.59 2.86 1.15
N ARG A 46 -31.81 2.41 1.41
CA ARG A 46 -32.73 1.93 0.36
C ARG A 46 -33.48 3.12 -0.23
N LEU A 47 -33.41 3.28 -1.54
CA LEU A 47 -33.97 4.42 -2.27
C LEU A 47 -34.95 3.93 -3.36
N LYS A 48 -35.91 4.78 -3.69
CA LYS A 48 -36.83 4.59 -4.81
C LYS A 48 -36.22 5.19 -6.07
N ALA A 49 -36.38 4.50 -7.19
CA ALA A 49 -35.89 4.93 -8.49
C ALA A 49 -36.61 6.20 -8.95
N ARG A 50 -35.84 7.26 -9.20
CA ARG A 50 -36.30 8.57 -9.68
C ARG A 50 -35.31 9.13 -10.72
N PRO A 51 -35.71 10.13 -11.52
CA PRO A 51 -34.81 10.79 -12.48
C PRO A 51 -33.59 11.43 -11.82
N VAL A 52 -33.78 12.03 -10.64
CA VAL A 52 -32.71 12.57 -9.80
C VAL A 52 -33.05 12.28 -8.34
N GLU A 53 -32.10 11.71 -7.59
CA GLU A 53 -32.24 11.48 -6.15
C GLU A 53 -30.98 12.00 -5.42
N PRO A 54 -31.09 13.13 -4.67
CA PRO A 54 -30.01 13.64 -3.86
C PRO A 54 -29.92 12.87 -2.54
N VAL A 55 -28.70 12.52 -2.14
CA VAL A 55 -28.44 11.81 -0.89
C VAL A 55 -27.38 12.55 -0.09
N LEU A 56 -27.75 12.83 1.15
CA LEU A 56 -26.87 13.36 2.19
C LEU A 56 -26.50 12.23 3.14
N GLY A 57 -25.21 12.11 3.42
CA GLY A 57 -24.68 11.13 4.35
C GLY A 57 -23.45 11.67 5.06
N GLY A 58 -22.83 10.84 5.88
CA GLY A 58 -21.58 11.20 6.51
C GLY A 58 -21.12 10.21 7.56
N PHE A 59 -19.95 10.49 8.12
CA PHE A 59 -19.34 9.73 9.19
C PHE A 59 -18.82 10.66 10.29
N ASP A 60 -18.99 10.24 11.53
CA ASP A 60 -18.21 10.78 12.64
C ASP A 60 -16.78 10.22 12.54
N LEU A 61 -15.81 11.11 12.36
CA LEU A 61 -14.40 10.74 12.18
C LEU A 61 -13.60 10.73 13.48
N ALA A 62 -14.25 10.85 14.64
CA ALA A 62 -13.56 10.86 15.93
C ALA A 62 -12.72 9.60 16.15
N ALA A 63 -13.26 8.44 15.80
CA ALA A 63 -12.59 7.14 15.93
C ALA A 63 -11.80 6.72 14.67
N LEU A 64 -11.80 7.52 13.60
CA LEU A 64 -11.03 7.21 12.40
C LEU A 64 -9.56 7.56 12.65
N THR A 65 -8.67 6.57 12.55
CA THR A 65 -7.23 6.76 12.72
C THR A 65 -6.66 7.65 11.61
N SER A 66 -5.41 8.11 11.80
CA SER A 66 -4.67 8.66 10.66
C SER A 66 -4.53 7.62 9.57
N GLY A 67 -4.47 8.09 8.34
CA GLY A 67 -4.23 7.23 7.20
C GLY A 67 -4.78 7.80 5.91
N ASN A 68 -4.46 7.08 4.85
CA ASN A 68 -5.01 7.31 3.54
C ASN A 68 -6.21 6.37 3.37
N TYR A 69 -7.35 6.89 2.96
CA TYR A 69 -8.59 6.16 2.80
C TYR A 69 -9.21 6.47 1.44
N VAL A 70 -10.17 5.64 1.04
CA VAL A 70 -11.07 5.92 -0.08
C VAL A 70 -12.50 5.83 0.40
N LEU A 71 -13.25 6.91 0.19
CA LEU A 71 -14.70 6.92 0.30
C LEU A 71 -15.26 6.32 -0.98
N LYS A 72 -15.79 5.12 -0.86
CA LYS A 72 -16.43 4.40 -1.95
C LYS A 72 -17.94 4.51 -1.81
N VAL A 73 -18.61 4.95 -2.87
CA VAL A 73 -20.07 5.04 -2.98
C VAL A 73 -20.51 4.10 -4.09
N GLU A 74 -21.41 3.17 -3.79
CA GLU A 74 -21.92 2.17 -4.73
C GLU A 74 -23.45 2.16 -4.74
N ALA A 75 -24.06 2.12 -5.92
CA ALA A 75 -25.47 1.85 -6.12
C ALA A 75 -25.64 0.43 -6.67
N ARG A 76 -26.50 -0.38 -6.05
CA ARG A 76 -26.79 -1.75 -6.47
C ARG A 76 -28.29 -1.99 -6.60
N ASP A 77 -28.68 -2.85 -7.54
CA ASP A 77 -30.07 -3.24 -7.75
C ASP A 77 -30.57 -4.25 -6.68
N ARG A 78 -31.80 -4.75 -6.83
CA ARG A 78 -32.38 -5.75 -5.92
C ARG A 78 -31.68 -7.12 -5.98
N ASN A 79 -31.05 -7.43 -7.11
CA ASN A 79 -30.30 -8.67 -7.32
C ASN A 79 -28.84 -8.55 -6.84
N GLY A 80 -28.43 -7.38 -6.34
CA GLY A 80 -27.06 -7.09 -5.91
C GLY A 80 -26.11 -6.73 -7.05
N GLN A 81 -26.61 -6.54 -8.27
CA GLN A 81 -25.84 -6.08 -9.42
C GLN A 81 -25.43 -4.62 -9.23
N LEU A 82 -24.16 -4.31 -9.47
CA LEU A 82 -23.62 -2.96 -9.41
C LEU A 82 -24.16 -2.11 -10.56
N LEU A 83 -24.80 -0.99 -10.23
CA LEU A 83 -25.36 -0.02 -11.18
C LEU A 83 -24.41 1.15 -11.41
N ALA A 84 -23.81 1.67 -10.33
CA ALA A 84 -22.86 2.77 -10.38
C ALA A 84 -21.89 2.70 -9.18
N THR A 85 -20.69 3.24 -9.35
CA THR A 85 -19.70 3.40 -8.27
C THR A 85 -18.94 4.70 -8.43
N GLN A 86 -18.51 5.30 -7.32
CA GLN A 86 -17.61 6.44 -7.30
C GLN A 86 -16.66 6.32 -6.11
N ASP A 87 -15.39 6.63 -6.37
CA ASP A 87 -14.32 6.55 -5.37
C ASP A 87 -13.73 7.95 -5.17
N LEU A 88 -13.63 8.39 -3.92
CA LEU A 88 -12.99 9.64 -3.55
C LEU A 88 -11.85 9.37 -2.57
N PHE A 89 -10.65 9.84 -2.89
CA PHE A 89 -9.51 9.77 -1.98
C PHE A 89 -9.72 10.70 -0.78
N VAL A 90 -9.52 10.18 0.42
CA VAL A 90 -9.65 10.91 1.69
C VAL A 90 -8.38 10.70 2.48
N GLN A 91 -7.61 11.77 2.70
CA GLN A 91 -6.50 11.74 3.64
C GLN A 91 -7.01 12.21 5.00
N ARG A 92 -6.96 11.32 5.99
CA ARG A 92 -7.25 11.69 7.37
C ARG A 92 -5.91 11.90 8.06
N ASN A 93 -5.61 13.17 8.34
CA ASN A 93 -4.63 13.50 9.35
C ASN A 93 -5.36 13.66 10.68
N ASN A 94 -5.72 12.53 11.29
CA ASN A 94 -6.02 12.52 12.71
C ASN A 94 -4.69 12.25 13.37
N PRO A 95 -3.95 13.24 13.89
CA PRO A 95 -2.93 12.87 14.85
C PRO A 95 -3.72 12.07 15.88
N MET A 96 -3.60 10.74 15.82
CA MET A 96 -3.82 9.96 17.01
C MET A 96 -2.94 10.73 17.95
N ASN A 97 -3.56 11.41 18.91
CA ASN A 97 -2.99 11.29 20.22
C ASN A 97 -2.86 9.77 20.35
N TYR A 98 -1.67 9.25 20.02
CA TYR A 98 -1.03 8.25 20.82
C TYR A 98 -1.03 8.92 22.17
N ASP A 99 -2.19 8.91 22.82
CA ASP A 99 -2.37 9.48 24.12
C ASP A 99 -1.49 8.52 24.90
N LEU A 100 -0.28 9.00 25.20
CA LEU A 100 0.72 8.18 25.85
C LEU A 100 0.12 7.64 27.16
N ALA A 101 -0.88 8.34 27.72
CA ALA A 101 -1.73 7.89 28.82
C ALA A 101 -2.71 6.74 28.47
N GLN A 102 -3.28 6.66 27.26
CA GLN A 102 -4.02 5.46 26.82
C GLN A 102 -3.10 4.30 26.47
N LEU A 103 -1.89 4.58 25.96
CA LEU A 103 -0.85 3.57 25.81
C LEU A 103 -0.37 3.05 27.17
N ASP A 104 -0.30 3.92 28.19
CA ASP A 104 -0.04 3.55 29.59
C ASP A 104 -1.15 2.65 30.16
N ALA A 105 -2.41 2.87 29.77
CA ALA A 105 -3.53 2.03 30.17
C ALA A 105 -3.58 0.69 29.39
N LEU A 106 -3.13 0.66 28.13
CA LEU A 106 -3.08 -0.54 27.28
C LEU A 106 -1.87 -1.44 27.60
N ALA A 107 -0.78 -0.88 28.15
CA ALA A 107 0.44 -1.58 28.53
C ALA A 107 0.36 -2.11 29.99
N MET A 108 -0.56 -3.04 30.25
CA MET A 108 -0.36 -3.95 31.38
C MET A 108 0.78 -4.90 31.02
N GLY A 109 1.86 -4.90 31.81
CA GLY A 109 3.19 -5.46 31.52
C GLY A 109 3.28 -6.98 31.32
N ASN A 110 2.52 -7.53 30.37
CA ASN A 110 2.56 -8.91 29.91
C ASN A 110 2.24 -9.02 28.40
N THR A 111 2.61 -8.01 27.61
CA THR A 111 2.47 -8.04 26.14
C THR A 111 3.65 -8.78 25.49
N PHE A 112 3.54 -9.09 24.20
CA PHE A 112 4.66 -9.66 23.46
C PHE A 112 5.86 -8.71 23.35
N ALA A 113 5.59 -7.39 23.33
CA ALA A 113 6.63 -6.39 23.23
C ALA A 113 7.45 -6.28 24.53
N ASP A 114 6.84 -6.56 25.70
CA ASP A 114 7.53 -6.60 27.00
C ASP A 114 8.57 -7.71 27.09
N ARG A 115 8.40 -8.80 26.33
CA ARG A 115 9.38 -9.89 26.25
C ARG A 115 10.63 -9.53 25.43
N ILE A 116 10.63 -8.38 24.76
CA ILE A 116 11.74 -7.88 23.97
C ILE A 116 12.55 -6.93 24.84
N THR A 117 13.58 -7.48 25.49
CA THR A 117 14.38 -6.77 26.49
C THR A 117 15.54 -5.99 25.88
N GLU A 118 16.05 -6.43 24.73
CA GLU A 118 17.22 -5.84 24.09
C GLU A 118 16.86 -4.57 23.29
N PRO A 119 17.36 -3.38 23.66
CA PRO A 119 17.00 -2.11 23.00
C PRO A 119 17.29 -2.10 21.50
N ASP A 120 18.44 -2.62 21.08
CA ASP A 120 18.83 -2.65 19.66
C ASP A 120 17.90 -3.54 18.83
N THR A 121 17.50 -4.68 19.41
CA THR A 121 16.53 -5.59 18.77
C THR A 121 15.17 -4.92 18.61
N LEU A 122 14.76 -4.14 19.61
CA LEU A 122 13.49 -3.43 19.57
C LEU A 122 13.49 -2.30 18.54
N VAL A 123 14.59 -1.54 18.45
CA VAL A 123 14.78 -0.53 17.41
C VAL A 123 14.71 -1.18 16.02
N GLU A 124 15.38 -2.31 15.81
CA GLU A 124 15.32 -3.05 14.54
C GLU A 124 13.89 -3.49 14.20
N PHE A 125 13.16 -4.01 15.18
CA PHE A 125 11.76 -4.44 14.99
C PHE A 125 10.82 -3.28 14.69
N VAL A 126 11.06 -2.10 15.24
CA VAL A 126 10.29 -0.90 14.89
C VAL A 126 10.67 -0.42 13.49
N ARG A 127 11.96 -0.42 13.13
CA ARG A 127 12.45 -0.05 11.79
C ARG A 127 11.88 -0.93 10.70
N CYS A 128 11.78 -2.24 10.94
CA CYS A 128 11.28 -3.14 9.92
C CYS A 128 9.79 -2.94 9.61
N LEU A 129 9.03 -2.13 10.38
CA LEU A 129 7.63 -1.80 10.09
C LEU A 129 7.46 -0.75 9.00
N VAL A 130 8.52 0.00 8.66
CA VAL A 130 8.49 1.10 7.67
C VAL A 130 7.82 0.72 6.34
N PRO A 131 8.01 -0.48 5.76
CA PRO A 131 7.37 -0.85 4.49
C PRO A 131 5.84 -0.89 4.53
N ILE A 132 5.25 -1.16 5.70
CA ILE A 132 3.80 -1.30 5.91
C ILE A 132 3.20 -0.18 6.79
N ALA A 133 4.04 0.79 7.16
CA ALA A 133 3.64 1.97 7.92
C ALA A 133 3.02 3.05 7.02
N ASP A 134 2.01 3.74 7.54
CA ASP A 134 1.50 4.97 6.95
C ASP A 134 2.47 6.16 7.11
N ASP A 135 2.12 7.33 6.59
CA ASP A 135 3.00 8.49 6.59
C ASP A 135 3.31 9.02 8.01
N LEU A 136 2.33 8.93 8.93
CA LEU A 136 2.49 9.36 10.32
C LEU A 136 3.32 8.34 11.11
N GLU A 137 2.99 7.06 11.00
CA GLU A 137 3.73 5.96 11.61
C GLU A 137 5.17 5.95 11.13
N ARG A 138 5.42 6.17 9.84
CA ARG A 138 6.77 6.28 9.28
C ARG A 138 7.54 7.43 9.91
N LYS A 139 6.91 8.59 10.07
CA LYS A 139 7.54 9.72 10.77
C LYS A 139 7.87 9.35 12.22
N ILE A 140 6.94 8.72 12.93
CA ILE A 140 7.14 8.27 14.31
C ILE A 140 8.28 7.25 14.41
N ILE A 141 8.36 6.29 13.49
CA ILE A 141 9.44 5.32 13.42
C ILE A 141 10.78 6.04 13.21
N MET A 142 10.85 7.00 12.28
CA MET A 142 12.07 7.77 12.02
C MET A 142 12.51 8.60 13.22
N ASP A 143 11.58 9.27 13.91
CA ASP A 143 11.88 10.09 15.07
C ASP A 143 12.34 9.21 16.26
N ARG A 144 11.60 8.13 16.58
CA ARG A 144 11.89 7.26 17.75
C ARG A 144 13.15 6.43 17.58
N THR A 145 13.46 6.00 16.36
CA THR A 145 14.68 5.22 16.10
C THR A 145 15.95 6.06 16.17
N ARG A 146 15.85 7.38 16.36
CA ARG A 146 16.95 8.30 16.64
C ARG A 146 17.17 8.54 18.13
N ASP A 147 16.09 8.57 18.91
CA ASP A 147 16.14 8.86 20.35
C ASP A 147 16.50 7.63 21.20
N HIS A 148 16.48 6.43 20.61
CA HIS A 148 16.82 5.14 21.26
C HIS A 148 16.00 4.84 22.55
N ASP A 149 14.81 5.44 22.69
CA ASP A 149 13.93 5.16 23.82
C ASP A 149 13.27 3.78 23.65
N ALA A 150 13.77 2.81 24.42
CA ALA A 150 13.30 1.43 24.40
C ALA A 150 11.83 1.32 24.87
N ASP A 151 11.40 2.12 25.83
CA ASP A 151 10.04 2.00 26.37
C ASP A 151 9.01 2.53 25.37
N LEU A 152 9.30 3.68 24.76
CA LEU A 152 8.46 4.23 23.68
C LEU A 152 8.45 3.33 22.44
N SER A 153 9.57 2.70 22.11
CA SER A 153 9.66 1.75 20.99
C SER A 153 8.82 0.50 21.26
N ARG A 154 8.80 0.02 22.51
CA ARG A 154 8.01 -1.13 22.95
C ARG A 154 6.53 -0.87 22.82
N ARG A 155 6.09 0.26 23.37
CA ARG A 155 4.70 0.72 23.30
C ARG A 155 4.26 0.92 21.85
N PHE A 156 5.13 1.50 21.03
CA PHE A 156 4.86 1.66 19.60
C PHE A 156 4.62 0.32 18.93
N LEU A 157 5.57 -0.62 19.06
CA LEU A 157 5.50 -1.94 18.44
C LEU A 157 4.20 -2.66 18.80
N TYR A 158 3.83 -2.68 20.09
CA TYR A 158 2.56 -3.27 20.51
C TYR A 158 1.36 -2.56 19.88
N SER A 159 1.30 -1.23 20.00
CA SER A 159 0.17 -0.44 19.48
C SER A 159 -0.01 -0.56 17.96
N PHE A 160 1.08 -0.65 17.21
CA PHE A 160 1.08 -0.78 15.76
C PHE A 160 0.31 -2.04 15.31
N TRP A 161 0.54 -3.15 16.01
CA TRP A 161 -0.13 -4.42 15.74
C TRP A 161 -1.51 -4.50 16.36
N PHE A 162 -1.70 -3.97 17.57
CA PHE A 162 -3.01 -3.93 18.22
C PHE A 162 -4.05 -3.13 17.42
N ASN A 163 -3.64 -1.99 16.85
CA ASN A 163 -4.51 -1.17 16.02
C ASN A 163 -4.92 -1.86 14.70
N ARG A 164 -4.08 -2.78 14.20
CA ARG A 164 -4.35 -3.56 12.96
C ARG A 164 -5.14 -4.83 13.24
N ASN A 165 -4.86 -5.49 14.36
CA ASN A 165 -5.51 -6.71 14.81
C ASN A 165 -5.56 -6.73 16.34
N SER A 166 -6.64 -6.22 16.92
CA SER A 166 -6.82 -6.19 18.37
C SER A 166 -7.11 -7.58 18.97
N ALA A 167 -7.54 -8.54 18.15
CA ALA A 167 -7.85 -9.90 18.61
C ALA A 167 -6.58 -10.75 18.80
N ASP A 168 -5.59 -10.60 17.91
CA ASP A 168 -4.30 -11.30 18.02
C ASP A 168 -3.12 -10.45 17.48
N PRO A 169 -2.69 -9.42 18.24
CA PRO A 169 -1.56 -8.57 17.86
C PRO A 169 -0.25 -9.35 17.72
N GLU A 170 -0.03 -10.32 18.61
CA GLU A 170 1.20 -11.12 18.64
C GLU A 170 1.31 -12.03 17.42
N GLY A 171 0.24 -12.75 17.05
CA GLY A 171 0.26 -13.60 15.87
C GLY A 171 0.49 -12.83 14.58
N SER A 172 -0.04 -11.60 14.48
CA SER A 172 0.22 -10.70 13.36
C SER A 172 1.67 -10.23 13.31
N TRP A 173 2.24 -9.85 14.46
CA TRP A 173 3.66 -9.53 14.57
C TRP A 173 4.56 -10.71 14.18
N VAL A 174 4.31 -11.90 14.71
CA VAL A 174 5.12 -13.10 14.44
C VAL A 174 5.09 -13.44 12.96
N SER A 175 3.90 -13.43 12.34
CA SER A 175 3.74 -13.69 10.90
C SER A 175 4.51 -12.69 10.05
N TYR A 176 4.45 -11.40 10.41
CA TYR A 176 5.19 -10.35 9.71
C TYR A 176 6.69 -10.46 9.91
N ARG A 177 7.15 -10.71 11.13
CA ARG A 177 8.57 -10.89 11.45
C ARG A 177 9.18 -12.04 10.65
N ASP A 178 8.44 -13.13 10.46
CA ASP A 178 8.88 -14.26 9.65
C ASP A 178 9.02 -13.87 8.16
N GLU A 179 8.13 -13.02 7.65
CA GLU A 179 8.25 -12.45 6.30
C GLU A 179 9.45 -11.50 6.19
N VAL A 180 9.68 -10.64 7.18
CA VAL A 180 10.87 -9.78 7.23
C VAL A 180 12.14 -10.63 7.21
N ALA A 181 12.17 -11.75 7.93
CA ALA A 181 13.30 -12.67 7.91
C ALA A 181 13.50 -13.31 6.53
N ARG A 182 12.42 -13.67 5.81
CA ARG A 182 12.50 -14.15 4.41
C ARG A 182 13.06 -13.06 3.50
N VAL A 183 12.51 -11.86 3.57
CA VAL A 183 12.90 -10.70 2.77
C VAL A 183 14.35 -10.30 3.02
N ASN A 184 14.82 -10.34 4.26
CA ASN A 184 16.22 -10.10 4.62
C ASN A 184 17.17 -11.13 3.98
N ARG A 185 16.76 -12.40 3.87
CA ARG A 185 17.56 -13.43 3.19
C ARG A 185 17.58 -13.27 1.67
N MET A 186 16.44 -12.89 1.08
CA MET A 186 16.32 -12.78 -0.38
C MET A 186 16.94 -11.51 -0.95
N TYR A 187 16.74 -10.38 -0.28
CA TYR A 187 17.07 -9.06 -0.82
C TYR A 187 18.08 -8.28 0.04
N GLY A 188 18.52 -8.83 1.18
CA GLY A 188 19.55 -8.19 1.99
C GLY A 188 20.87 -8.06 1.24
N THR A 189 21.57 -6.96 1.49
CA THR A 189 22.92 -6.69 0.97
C THR A 189 23.89 -6.57 2.12
N ARG A 190 25.18 -6.35 1.81
CA ARG A 190 26.20 -6.16 2.85
C ARG A 190 26.02 -4.85 3.64
N ILE A 191 25.26 -3.90 3.09
CA ILE A 191 25.10 -2.55 3.67
C ILE A 191 23.64 -2.19 3.98
N LYS A 192 22.65 -2.95 3.49
CA LYS A 192 21.23 -2.73 3.73
C LYS A 192 20.55 -4.04 4.13
N ARG A 193 19.63 -3.96 5.10
CA ARG A 193 18.70 -5.06 5.38
C ARG A 193 17.74 -5.22 4.21
N GLY A 194 17.20 -6.42 4.02
CA GLY A 194 16.28 -6.68 2.91
C GLY A 194 15.04 -5.78 2.97
N TYR A 195 14.48 -5.55 4.16
CA TYR A 195 13.31 -4.65 4.31
C TYR A 195 13.60 -3.18 3.95
N GLU A 196 14.87 -2.78 3.88
CA GLU A 196 15.31 -1.43 3.49
C GLU A 196 15.53 -1.31 1.98
N THR A 197 15.72 -2.43 1.28
CA THR A 197 15.85 -2.44 -0.19
C THR A 197 14.49 -2.20 -0.84
N ASP A 198 14.50 -1.67 -2.06
CA ASP A 198 13.25 -1.43 -2.80
C ASP A 198 12.49 -2.72 -3.09
N ARG A 199 13.20 -3.79 -3.46
CA ARG A 199 12.61 -5.12 -3.66
C ARG A 199 11.96 -5.64 -2.39
N GLY A 200 12.67 -5.59 -1.25
CA GLY A 200 12.11 -6.07 0.02
C GLY A 200 10.99 -5.19 0.55
N ARG A 201 11.06 -3.87 0.36
CA ARG A 201 9.96 -2.95 0.68
C ARG A 201 8.70 -3.28 -0.12
N VAL A 202 8.81 -3.45 -1.44
CA VAL A 202 7.69 -3.81 -2.31
C VAL A 202 7.14 -5.20 -1.93
N HIS A 203 8.02 -6.16 -1.65
CA HIS A 203 7.62 -7.50 -1.19
C HIS A 203 6.83 -7.44 0.13
N LEU A 204 7.29 -6.68 1.13
CA LEU A 204 6.59 -6.57 2.42
C LEU A 204 5.27 -5.80 2.31
N LYS A 205 5.21 -4.80 1.43
CA LYS A 205 4.01 -3.94 1.25
C LYS A 205 2.90 -4.64 0.46
N TYR A 206 3.25 -5.38 -0.59
CA TYR A 206 2.29 -5.99 -1.52
C TYR A 206 2.25 -7.52 -1.48
N GLY A 207 3.16 -8.15 -0.73
CA GLY A 207 3.36 -9.59 -0.70
C GLY A 207 4.40 -10.06 -1.74
N ALA A 208 4.57 -11.38 -1.82
CA ALA A 208 5.41 -11.99 -2.84
C ALA A 208 4.85 -11.76 -4.25
N PRO A 209 5.71 -11.44 -5.24
CA PRO A 209 5.27 -11.31 -6.63
C PRO A 209 4.73 -12.65 -7.16
N ASN A 210 3.75 -12.58 -8.05
CA ASN A 210 3.20 -13.77 -8.71
C ASN A 210 4.15 -14.32 -9.76
N THR A 211 4.87 -13.45 -10.46
CA THR A 211 5.86 -13.81 -11.47
C THR A 211 7.02 -12.83 -11.41
N VAL A 212 8.23 -13.36 -11.59
CA VAL A 212 9.47 -12.58 -11.62
C VAL A 212 10.24 -12.96 -12.87
N THR A 213 10.30 -12.03 -13.82
CA THR A 213 11.18 -12.16 -14.97
C THR A 213 12.53 -11.52 -14.64
N ASP A 214 13.57 -12.33 -14.55
CA ASP A 214 14.94 -11.91 -14.22
C ASP A 214 15.83 -11.84 -15.47
N ARG A 215 16.48 -10.69 -15.66
CA ARG A 215 17.41 -10.41 -16.77
C ARG A 215 18.72 -9.86 -16.22
N SER A 216 19.46 -10.74 -15.54
CA SER A 216 20.75 -10.40 -14.93
C SER A 216 21.94 -10.29 -15.91
N ASN A 217 21.88 -10.96 -17.07
CA ASN A 217 23.02 -11.15 -17.96
C ASN A 217 22.78 -10.66 -19.41
N GLU A 218 21.89 -9.69 -19.61
CA GLU A 218 21.63 -9.12 -20.94
C GLU A 218 22.77 -8.15 -21.33
N MET A 219 23.41 -8.38 -22.48
CA MET A 219 24.72 -7.74 -22.81
C MET A 219 24.66 -6.22 -22.94
N ASP A 220 23.52 -5.68 -23.34
CA ASP A 220 23.30 -4.27 -23.66
C ASP A 220 22.31 -3.57 -22.70
N ALA A 221 22.07 -4.19 -21.55
CA ALA A 221 21.21 -3.68 -20.49
C ALA A 221 21.89 -3.78 -19.11
N TYR A 222 21.51 -2.88 -18.21
CA TYR A 222 21.71 -3.11 -16.78
C TYR A 222 20.89 -4.33 -16.34
N PRO A 223 21.37 -5.16 -15.40
CA PRO A 223 20.58 -6.22 -14.78
C PRO A 223 19.25 -5.67 -14.30
N TYR A 224 18.14 -6.30 -14.69
CA TYR A 224 16.80 -5.85 -14.29
C TYR A 224 15.88 -7.02 -13.97
N GLN A 225 14.87 -6.74 -13.16
CA GLN A 225 13.80 -7.67 -12.82
C GLN A 225 12.45 -7.00 -13.06
N ILE A 226 11.54 -7.74 -13.68
CA ILE A 226 10.15 -7.34 -13.83
C ILE A 226 9.32 -8.22 -12.92
N TRP A 227 8.68 -7.61 -11.93
CA TRP A 227 7.80 -8.29 -11.00
C TRP A 227 6.36 -8.02 -11.40
N HIS A 228 5.55 -9.07 -11.41
CA HIS A 228 4.13 -8.99 -11.72
C HIS A 228 3.29 -9.42 -10.53
N TYR A 229 2.22 -8.66 -10.29
CA TYR A 229 1.22 -8.90 -9.28
C TYR A 229 -0.15 -8.94 -9.93
N TYR A 230 -0.85 -10.07 -9.85
CA TYR A 230 -2.28 -10.13 -10.14
C TYR A 230 -3.04 -9.17 -9.24
N ARG A 231 -2.58 -9.03 -7.99
CA ARG A 231 -3.14 -8.11 -7.01
C ARG A 231 -2.03 -7.47 -6.17
N ALA A 232 -1.75 -6.19 -6.42
CA ALA A 232 -0.92 -5.34 -5.57
C ALA A 232 -1.84 -4.50 -4.68
N GLY A 233 -2.27 -5.10 -3.56
CA GLY A 233 -3.26 -4.49 -2.68
C GLY A 233 -4.64 -4.36 -3.36
N ARG A 234 -5.13 -3.14 -3.56
CA ARG A 234 -6.40 -2.87 -4.28
C ARG A 234 -6.25 -2.82 -5.79
N TYR A 235 -5.02 -2.67 -6.28
CA TYR A 235 -4.76 -2.56 -7.70
C TYR A 235 -4.55 -3.95 -8.29
N THR A 236 -5.26 -4.24 -9.36
CA THR A 236 -5.12 -5.48 -10.12
C THR A 236 -4.12 -5.29 -11.24
N ASP A 237 -3.46 -6.39 -11.60
CA ASP A 237 -2.60 -6.52 -12.77
C ASP A 237 -1.56 -5.39 -12.87
N ARG A 238 -0.60 -5.40 -11.94
CA ARG A 238 0.42 -4.35 -11.80
C ARG A 238 1.81 -4.90 -11.88
N ARG A 239 2.67 -4.13 -12.53
CA ARG A 239 4.09 -4.46 -12.72
C ARG A 239 4.99 -3.47 -12.02
N PHE A 240 6.14 -3.98 -11.61
CA PHE A 240 7.25 -3.23 -11.07
C PHE A 240 8.51 -3.61 -11.83
N VAL A 241 9.33 -2.63 -12.16
CA VAL A 241 10.64 -2.83 -12.80
C VAL A 241 11.69 -2.38 -11.81
N PHE A 242 12.60 -3.29 -11.49
CA PHE A 242 13.77 -3.01 -10.69
C PHE A 242 15.02 -3.17 -11.53
N TYR A 243 16.06 -2.40 -11.27
CA TYR A 243 17.33 -2.47 -12.00
C TYR A 243 18.52 -2.29 -11.06
N LEU A 244 19.68 -2.80 -11.45
CA LEU A 244 20.91 -2.72 -10.69
C LEU A 244 21.93 -1.84 -11.42
N PRO A 245 21.97 -0.52 -11.16
CA PRO A 245 22.88 0.39 -11.86
C PRO A 245 24.35 0.16 -11.50
N ASP A 246 24.65 -0.25 -10.26
CA ASP A 246 26.03 -0.44 -9.77
C ASP A 246 26.68 -1.77 -10.16
N LEU A 247 25.90 -2.74 -10.67
CA LEU A 247 26.28 -4.10 -11.06
C LEU A 247 26.88 -5.05 -10.01
N VAL A 248 27.06 -4.62 -8.77
CA VAL A 248 27.89 -5.35 -7.79
C VAL A 248 27.15 -5.66 -6.49
N THR A 249 26.25 -4.79 -6.06
CA THR A 249 25.71 -4.81 -4.69
C THR A 249 24.51 -5.73 -4.49
N ASN A 250 23.87 -6.19 -5.58
CA ASN A 250 22.55 -6.82 -5.58
C ASN A 250 21.43 -5.91 -4.98
N ASP A 251 21.68 -4.61 -4.85
CA ASP A 251 20.70 -3.61 -4.40
C ASP A 251 19.91 -3.07 -5.60
N TYR A 252 18.92 -3.83 -6.07
CA TYR A 252 18.11 -3.39 -7.19
C TYR A 252 17.17 -2.25 -6.74
N GLU A 253 17.26 -1.12 -7.44
CA GLU A 253 16.44 0.06 -7.22
C GLU A 253 15.12 -0.03 -8.00
N LEU A 254 14.03 0.49 -7.43
CA LEU A 254 12.75 0.58 -8.12
C LEU A 254 12.80 1.65 -9.21
N LEU A 255 12.77 1.20 -10.47
CA LEU A 255 12.84 2.07 -11.63
C LEU A 255 11.46 2.52 -12.11
N HIS A 256 10.48 1.62 -12.08
CA HIS A 256 9.12 1.89 -12.54
C HIS A 256 8.08 1.04 -11.82
N SER A 257 6.91 1.60 -11.59
CA SER A 257 5.74 0.91 -11.07
C SER A 257 4.47 1.44 -11.74
N GLU A 258 3.54 0.52 -11.99
CA GLU A 258 2.19 0.84 -12.42
C GLU A 258 1.23 1.14 -11.27
N VAL A 259 1.68 1.01 -10.02
CA VAL A 259 0.87 1.29 -8.83
C VAL A 259 0.86 2.80 -8.53
N PRO A 260 -0.32 3.44 -8.44
CA PRO A 260 -0.41 4.85 -8.08
C PRO A 260 0.22 5.14 -6.71
N GLY A 261 1.08 6.18 -6.66
CA GLY A 261 1.82 6.58 -5.46
C GLY A 261 3.21 5.94 -5.33
N GLU A 262 3.58 5.01 -6.21
CA GLU A 262 4.96 4.51 -6.36
C GLU A 262 5.70 5.28 -7.47
N VAL A 263 7.01 5.04 -7.61
CA VAL A 263 7.83 5.62 -8.68
C VAL A 263 7.26 5.22 -10.03
N ASN A 264 6.84 6.20 -10.84
CA ASN A 264 6.37 5.98 -12.19
C ASN A 264 7.32 6.63 -13.20
N ASN A 265 8.05 5.79 -13.93
CA ASN A 265 8.98 6.26 -14.96
C ASN A 265 8.66 5.57 -16.30
N PRO A 266 7.91 6.22 -17.21
CA PRO A 266 7.60 5.64 -18.51
C PRO A 266 8.82 5.36 -19.39
N ARG A 267 9.99 5.94 -19.06
CA ARG A 267 11.26 5.78 -19.79
C ARG A 267 12.17 4.72 -19.18
N TRP A 268 11.64 3.83 -18.34
CA TRP A 268 12.45 2.80 -17.66
C TRP A 268 13.27 1.95 -18.63
N ASN A 269 12.70 1.59 -19.79
CA ASN A 269 13.39 0.75 -20.77
C ASN A 269 14.64 1.45 -21.33
N LEU A 270 14.55 2.76 -21.60
CA LEU A 270 15.70 3.58 -21.99
C LEU A 270 16.78 3.62 -20.92
N MET A 271 16.39 3.69 -19.64
CA MET A 271 17.35 3.74 -18.53
C MET A 271 18.09 2.41 -18.38
N VAL A 272 17.38 1.29 -18.50
CA VAL A 272 17.99 -0.05 -18.49
C VAL A 272 19.01 -0.21 -19.62
N HIS A 273 18.76 0.35 -20.81
CA HIS A 273 19.66 0.24 -21.98
C HIS A 273 20.60 1.45 -22.17
N SER A 274 20.75 2.30 -21.16
CA SER A 274 21.47 3.57 -21.29
C SER A 274 22.98 3.42 -21.49
N ARG A 275 23.58 2.24 -21.24
CA ARG A 275 25.00 1.99 -21.52
C ARG A 275 25.37 2.06 -22.99
N ASN A 276 24.50 1.54 -23.85
CA ASN A 276 24.78 1.37 -25.28
C ASN A 276 23.91 2.27 -26.16
N THR A 277 22.97 3.02 -25.57
CA THR A 277 22.08 3.92 -26.30
C THR A 277 22.51 5.37 -26.04
N PRO A 278 23.09 6.09 -27.02
CA PRO A 278 23.35 7.51 -26.89
C PRO A 278 22.04 8.24 -26.61
N GLN A 279 21.95 8.98 -25.50
CA GLN A 279 20.82 9.86 -25.19
C GLN A 279 20.84 11.10 -26.11
N ASN A 280 20.76 10.89 -27.42
CA ASN A 280 20.88 11.96 -28.41
C ASN A 280 19.59 12.77 -28.57
N ASN A 281 18.47 12.37 -27.95
CA ASN A 281 17.20 13.08 -28.09
C ASN A 281 16.34 13.01 -26.82
N VAL A 282 16.02 14.18 -26.25
CA VAL A 282 15.24 14.34 -25.00
C VAL A 282 13.78 13.86 -25.16
N GLN A 283 13.32 13.65 -26.40
CA GLN A 283 11.99 13.18 -26.76
C GLN A 283 11.90 11.68 -27.08
N SER A 284 13.01 10.94 -27.16
CA SER A 284 12.94 9.50 -27.45
C SER A 284 12.30 8.76 -26.28
N THR A 285 11.38 7.85 -26.57
CA THR A 285 10.72 6.95 -25.61
C THR A 285 11.09 5.47 -25.83
N GLY A 286 11.77 5.15 -26.93
CA GLY A 286 12.06 3.77 -27.34
C GLY A 286 13.56 3.49 -27.43
N VAL A 287 13.94 2.29 -26.99
CA VAL A 287 15.26 1.71 -27.26
C VAL A 287 15.16 1.00 -28.62
N ASN A 288 15.87 1.51 -29.63
CA ASN A 288 15.92 0.88 -30.95
C ASN A 288 16.89 -0.30 -30.95
N SER A 289 16.61 -1.32 -30.14
CA SER A 289 17.38 -2.57 -30.06
C SER A 289 16.47 -3.78 -29.84
N MET A 290 16.91 -4.96 -30.26
CA MET A 290 16.17 -6.22 -30.04
C MET A 290 15.99 -6.54 -28.55
N SER A 291 16.95 -6.18 -27.71
CA SER A 291 16.88 -6.29 -26.24
C SER A 291 15.84 -5.33 -25.64
N GLY A 292 15.75 -4.11 -26.18
CA GLY A 292 14.76 -3.11 -25.79
C GLY A 292 13.34 -3.55 -26.15
N GLU A 293 13.13 -4.08 -27.34
CA GLU A 293 11.84 -4.67 -27.75
C GLU A 293 11.47 -5.84 -26.85
N ARG A 294 12.42 -6.75 -26.60
CA ARG A 294 12.21 -7.88 -25.68
C ARG A 294 11.86 -7.43 -24.26
N ALA A 295 12.50 -6.39 -23.75
CA ALA A 295 12.19 -5.85 -22.43
C ALA A 295 10.73 -5.36 -22.36
N ASN A 296 10.24 -4.68 -23.41
CA ASN A 296 8.83 -4.29 -23.51
C ASN A 296 7.90 -5.51 -23.59
N ASP A 297 8.27 -6.54 -24.34
CA ASP A 297 7.48 -7.78 -24.45
C ASP A 297 7.38 -8.51 -23.11
N LEU A 298 8.49 -8.60 -22.38
CA LEU A 298 8.54 -9.20 -21.04
C LEU A 298 7.78 -8.36 -20.02
N PHE A 299 7.73 -7.04 -20.19
CA PHE A 299 6.87 -6.18 -19.40
C PHE A 299 5.40 -6.43 -19.73
N ALA A 300 5.05 -6.51 -21.02
CA ALA A 300 3.67 -6.76 -21.46
C ALA A 300 3.17 -8.15 -21.03
N ILE A 301 4.03 -9.15 -21.10
CA ILE A 301 3.75 -10.56 -20.82
C ILE A 301 4.85 -11.12 -19.92
N PRO A 302 4.80 -10.86 -18.61
CA PRO A 302 5.74 -11.40 -17.66
C PRO A 302 5.68 -12.93 -17.68
N ARG A 303 6.84 -13.58 -17.74
CA ARG A 303 7.00 -15.05 -17.73
C ARG A 303 7.96 -15.48 -16.64
#